data_AF-A0A354JV06-F1
#
_entry.id   AF-A0A354JV06-F1
#
_cell.length_a   1.000
_cell.length_b   1.000
_cell.length_c   1.000
_cell.angle_alpha   90.00
_cell.angle_beta   90.00
_cell.angle_gamma   90.00
#
_symmetry.space_group_name_H-M   'P 1'
#
loop_
_entity.id
_entity.type
_entity.pdbx_description
1 polymer ?
#
loop_
_entity_poly.entity_id
_entity_poly.type
_entity_poly.pdbx_seq_one_letter_code
_entity_poly.pdbx_strand_id
1 'polypeptide(L)'
;YNIFIGQQTGTNNGNSNVIIGHQAGLNNTGSGNIFIGYKAGFNELESSRLYISNSGVDSTQALIFGRFDQQTLSFNAMVGIGTVNPDENLHVVGNARIEGNIYYGPTGSGTTYTKPDFVFTPDYGSAFNPLQIDQFIKENGHLPWMTKASDEKDGVNLTRMQFETVETVENLQLQIIQQQKEIERLKSELEAIKTLLKGK
;
A
#
# COMPACT_ATOMS: atom_id res chain seq x y z
N TYR A 1 -32.83 -13.68 22.50
CA TYR A 1 -32.50 -15.09 22.79
C TYR A 1 -31.02 -15.32 22.53
N ASN A 2 -30.36 -16.15 23.33
CA ASN A 2 -28.95 -16.52 23.14
C ASN A 2 -28.84 -17.95 22.58
N ILE A 3 -27.77 -18.24 21.85
CA ILE A 3 -27.41 -19.58 21.38
C ILE A 3 -26.01 -19.91 21.91
N PHE A 4 -25.90 -20.89 22.81
CA PHE A 4 -24.64 -21.33 23.40
C PHE A 4 -24.38 -22.81 23.11
N ILE A 5 -23.21 -23.13 22.54
CA ILE A 5 -22.82 -24.49 22.17
C ILE A 5 -21.38 -24.74 22.60
N GLY A 6 -21.20 -25.52 23.67
CA GLY A 6 -19.89 -25.93 24.17
C GLY A 6 -19.86 -26.01 25.70
N GLN A 7 -18.89 -26.74 26.24
CA GLN A 7 -18.71 -26.78 27.69
C GLN A 7 -18.13 -25.45 28.18
N GLN A 8 -18.68 -24.93 29.29
CA GLN A 8 -18.28 -23.64 29.87
C GLN A 8 -18.40 -22.46 28.90
N THR A 9 -19.30 -22.51 27.91
CA THR A 9 -19.64 -21.33 27.11
C THR A 9 -20.49 -20.35 27.91
N GLY A 10 -20.19 -19.06 27.78
CA GLY A 10 -21.02 -17.92 28.18
C GLY A 10 -21.94 -18.14 29.38
N THR A 11 -21.52 -17.78 30.58
CA THR A 11 -22.40 -17.73 31.77
C THR A 11 -23.24 -16.44 31.82
N ASN A 12 -23.59 -15.91 30.64
CA ASN A 12 -23.76 -14.48 30.38
C ASN A 12 -25.16 -13.93 30.71
N ASN A 13 -25.23 -12.70 31.24
CA ASN A 13 -26.44 -11.91 31.52
C ASN A 13 -26.94 -11.08 30.31
N GLY A 14 -26.14 -10.98 29.23
CA GLY A 14 -26.49 -10.25 28.01
C GLY A 14 -27.42 -11.02 27.07
N ASN A 15 -27.98 -10.33 26.08
CA ASN A 15 -28.97 -10.85 25.15
C ASN A 15 -28.45 -10.93 23.71
N SER A 16 -29.05 -11.79 22.89
CA SER A 16 -28.79 -11.89 21.44
C SER A 16 -27.36 -12.30 21.09
N ASN A 17 -26.75 -13.15 21.91
CA ASN A 17 -25.41 -13.68 21.71
C ASN A 17 -25.42 -15.04 21.00
N VAL A 18 -24.44 -15.30 20.14
CA VAL A 18 -24.14 -16.61 19.55
C VAL A 18 -22.73 -17.02 19.97
N ILE A 19 -22.59 -18.04 20.81
CA ILE A 19 -21.30 -18.45 21.39
C ILE A 19 -21.10 -19.95 21.19
N ILE A 20 -20.03 -20.31 20.48
CA ILE A 20 -19.72 -21.68 20.08
C ILE A 20 -18.27 -21.99 20.41
N GLY A 21 -18.00 -23.02 21.22
CA GLY A 21 -16.66 -23.51 21.54
C GLY A 21 -16.38 -23.61 23.04
N HIS A 22 -15.51 -24.54 23.46
CA HIS A 22 -15.17 -24.72 24.87
C HIS A 22 -14.60 -23.42 25.48
N GLN A 23 -15.21 -22.94 26.57
CA GLN A 23 -14.87 -21.68 27.25
C GLN A 23 -15.04 -20.40 26.40
N ALA A 24 -15.68 -20.46 25.22
CA ALA A 24 -15.97 -19.26 24.46
C ALA A 24 -16.89 -18.33 25.26
N GLY A 25 -16.58 -17.03 25.27
CA GLY A 25 -17.36 -15.99 25.94
C GLY A 25 -17.60 -16.22 27.43
N LEU A 26 -16.78 -17.01 28.14
CA LEU A 26 -17.05 -17.43 29.51
C LEU A 26 -17.36 -16.24 30.44
N ASN A 27 -16.55 -15.18 30.39
CA ASN A 27 -16.73 -13.98 31.21
C ASN A 27 -17.53 -12.88 30.51
N ASN A 28 -18.13 -13.14 29.35
CA ASN A 28 -18.87 -12.12 28.62
C ASN A 28 -20.09 -11.66 29.41
N THR A 29 -20.32 -10.35 29.41
CA THR A 29 -21.51 -9.68 29.98
C THR A 29 -22.29 -8.88 28.94
N GLY A 30 -21.74 -8.73 27.73
CA GLY A 30 -22.32 -7.94 26.65
C GLY A 30 -23.41 -8.67 25.85
N SER A 31 -24.07 -7.91 24.97
CA SER A 31 -25.17 -8.36 24.10
C SER A 31 -24.77 -8.29 22.62
N GLY A 32 -25.43 -9.05 21.75
CA GLY A 32 -25.21 -8.98 20.30
C GLY A 32 -23.82 -9.48 19.85
N ASN A 33 -23.18 -10.35 20.63
CA ASN A 33 -21.85 -10.87 20.35
C ASN A 33 -21.90 -12.20 19.58
N ILE A 34 -20.92 -12.42 18.70
CA ILE A 34 -20.70 -13.70 18.02
C ILE A 34 -19.29 -14.19 18.34
N PHE A 35 -19.16 -15.28 19.08
CA PHE A 35 -17.87 -15.89 19.44
C PHE A 35 -17.79 -17.34 18.99
N ILE A 36 -16.76 -17.69 18.22
CA ILE A 36 -16.59 -19.01 17.61
C ILE A 36 -15.16 -19.52 17.82
N GLY A 37 -15.03 -20.65 18.55
CA GLY A 37 -13.79 -21.42 18.78
C GLY A 37 -13.35 -21.48 20.26
N TYR A 38 -12.30 -22.25 20.57
CA TYR A 38 -11.83 -22.44 21.96
C TYR A 38 -11.45 -21.10 22.58
N LYS A 39 -12.09 -20.73 23.70
CA LYS A 39 -11.87 -19.46 24.42
C LYS A 39 -12.06 -18.19 23.57
N ALA A 40 -12.74 -18.24 22.42
CA ALA A 40 -13.04 -17.04 21.65
C ALA A 40 -13.84 -16.04 22.51
N GLY A 41 -13.39 -14.78 22.58
CA GLY A 41 -14.05 -13.74 23.39
C GLY A 41 -14.08 -14.04 24.90
N PHE A 42 -13.18 -14.89 25.42
CA PHE A 42 -13.21 -15.36 26.82
C PHE A 42 -13.38 -14.25 27.87
N ASN A 43 -12.68 -13.12 27.69
CA ASN A 43 -12.74 -11.93 28.56
C ASN A 43 -13.37 -10.71 27.89
N GLU A 44 -14.03 -10.89 26.74
CA GLU A 44 -14.70 -9.76 26.08
C GLU A 44 -15.94 -9.38 26.89
N LEU A 45 -16.04 -8.13 27.35
CA LEU A 45 -17.15 -7.65 28.18
C LEU A 45 -18.12 -6.77 27.39
N GLU A 46 -17.69 -6.27 26.23
CA GLU A 46 -18.45 -5.35 25.41
C GLU A 46 -19.53 -6.06 24.58
N SER A 47 -20.41 -5.25 23.97
CA SER A 47 -21.48 -5.69 23.08
C SER A 47 -21.08 -5.53 21.62
N SER A 48 -21.80 -6.19 20.70
CA SER A 48 -21.60 -6.02 19.25
C SER A 48 -20.21 -6.42 18.76
N ARG A 49 -19.61 -7.47 19.32
CA ARG A 49 -18.29 -7.99 18.96
C ARG A 49 -18.39 -9.30 18.18
N LEU A 50 -17.48 -9.50 17.22
CA LEU A 50 -17.23 -10.76 16.54
C LEU A 50 -15.83 -11.26 16.92
N TYR A 51 -15.73 -12.50 17.40
CA TYR A 51 -14.46 -13.22 17.53
C TYR A 51 -14.57 -14.58 16.85
N ILE A 52 -13.67 -14.84 15.90
CA ILE A 52 -13.37 -16.20 15.43
C ILE A 52 -11.92 -16.45 15.81
N SER A 53 -11.70 -17.32 16.79
CA SER A 53 -10.38 -17.60 17.35
C SER A 53 -10.37 -18.94 18.08
N ASN A 54 -9.20 -19.57 18.20
CA ASN A 54 -9.02 -20.81 18.96
C ASN A 54 -8.12 -20.62 20.18
N SER A 55 -8.13 -19.42 20.75
CA SER A 55 -7.41 -19.03 21.97
C SER A 55 -8.13 -17.88 22.69
N GLY A 56 -7.83 -17.70 23.98
CA GLY A 56 -8.37 -16.62 24.83
C GLY A 56 -7.67 -15.29 24.65
N VAL A 57 -7.41 -14.91 23.40
CA VAL A 57 -6.70 -13.69 23.01
C VAL A 57 -7.65 -12.50 22.86
N ASP A 58 -7.07 -11.29 22.78
CA ASP A 58 -7.81 -10.05 22.56
C ASP A 58 -8.12 -9.77 21.07
N SER A 59 -8.72 -8.61 20.81
CA SER A 59 -9.16 -8.16 19.49
C SER A 59 -8.03 -7.98 18.46
N THR A 60 -6.78 -7.83 18.90
CA THR A 60 -5.62 -7.63 18.02
C THR A 60 -5.00 -8.94 17.53
N GLN A 61 -5.32 -10.05 18.20
CA GLN A 61 -4.74 -11.37 17.93
C GLN A 61 -5.77 -12.42 17.50
N ALA A 62 -7.07 -12.17 17.69
CA ALA A 62 -8.12 -13.07 17.19
C ALA A 62 -8.01 -13.22 15.67
N LEU A 63 -8.15 -14.44 15.12
CA LEU A 63 -7.99 -14.69 13.68
C LEU A 63 -8.89 -13.75 12.84
N ILE A 64 -10.16 -13.63 13.25
CA ILE A 64 -11.07 -12.61 12.75
C ILE A 64 -11.69 -11.90 13.95
N PHE A 65 -11.56 -10.57 13.97
CA PHE A 65 -12.22 -9.69 14.92
C PHE A 65 -13.16 -8.73 14.19
N GLY A 66 -14.31 -8.41 14.77
CA GLY A 66 -15.22 -7.43 14.19
C GLY A 66 -16.02 -6.67 15.22
N ARG A 67 -16.48 -5.49 14.81
CA ARG A 67 -17.36 -4.61 15.59
C ARG A 67 -18.60 -4.28 14.79
N PHE A 68 -19.74 -4.88 15.14
CA PHE A 68 -21.00 -4.67 14.42
C PHE A 68 -21.53 -3.24 14.58
N ASP A 69 -21.25 -2.61 15.72
CA ASP A 69 -21.61 -1.22 16.02
C ASP A 69 -20.83 -0.19 15.20
N GLN A 70 -19.61 -0.54 14.79
CA GLN A 70 -18.75 0.33 13.98
C GLN A 70 -18.64 -0.11 12.51
N GLN A 71 -19.25 -1.24 12.15
CA GLN A 71 -19.12 -1.85 10.83
C GLN A 71 -17.66 -2.09 10.43
N THR A 72 -16.84 -2.55 11.37
CA THR A 72 -15.43 -2.87 11.11
C THR A 72 -15.17 -4.38 11.22
N LEU A 73 -14.29 -4.87 10.36
CA LEU A 73 -13.81 -6.25 10.34
C LEU A 73 -12.29 -6.21 10.19
N SER A 74 -11.59 -6.99 11.02
CA SER A 74 -10.14 -7.12 11.03
C SER A 74 -9.77 -8.57 10.77
N PHE A 75 -8.83 -8.78 9.86
CA PHE A 75 -8.15 -10.06 9.65
C PHE A 75 -6.76 -9.93 10.27
N ASN A 76 -6.55 -10.52 11.45
CA ASN A 76 -5.27 -10.40 12.17
C ASN A 76 -4.28 -11.51 11.74
N ALA A 77 -4.39 -11.95 10.49
CA ALA A 77 -3.57 -13.00 9.88
C ALA A 77 -3.44 -12.73 8.37
N MET A 78 -2.54 -13.44 7.71
CA MET A 78 -2.37 -13.34 6.25
C MET A 78 -3.63 -13.85 5.54
N VAL A 79 -4.14 -13.07 4.59
CA VAL A 79 -5.33 -13.36 3.80
C VAL A 79 -4.90 -13.84 2.40
N GLY A 80 -5.05 -15.14 2.16
CA GLY A 80 -4.89 -15.73 0.84
C GLY A 80 -6.22 -15.77 0.08
N ILE A 81 -6.26 -15.19 -1.12
CA ILE A 81 -7.38 -15.31 -2.08
C ILE A 81 -6.89 -16.17 -3.24
N GLY A 82 -7.39 -17.40 -3.35
CA GLY A 82 -6.90 -18.36 -4.36
C GLY A 82 -5.59 -19.06 -3.97
N THR A 83 -5.09 -18.87 -2.75
CA THR A 83 -3.93 -19.57 -2.18
C THR A 83 -4.15 -19.88 -0.70
N VAL A 84 -3.52 -20.95 -0.21
CA VAL A 84 -3.44 -21.29 1.24
C VAL A 84 -2.06 -21.01 1.84
N ASN A 85 -1.09 -20.63 1.01
CA ASN A 85 0.26 -20.24 1.41
C ASN A 85 0.52 -18.80 0.93
N PRO A 86 -0.11 -17.79 1.55
CA PRO A 86 0.19 -16.40 1.24
C PRO A 86 1.65 -16.09 1.62
N ASP A 87 2.34 -15.29 0.82
CA ASP A 87 3.68 -14.75 1.07
C ASP A 87 3.64 -13.31 1.64
N GLU A 88 2.52 -12.63 1.49
CA GLU A 88 2.23 -11.29 2.03
C GLU A 88 0.91 -11.28 2.82
N ASN A 89 0.69 -10.23 3.63
CA ASN A 89 -0.53 -10.09 4.44
C ASN A 89 -1.82 -10.17 3.61
N LEU A 90 -1.79 -9.75 2.35
CA LEU A 90 -2.84 -9.98 1.37
C LEU A 90 -2.21 -10.53 0.09
N HIS A 91 -2.45 -11.79 -0.21
CA HIS A 91 -1.98 -12.46 -1.43
C HIS A 91 -3.19 -12.86 -2.29
N VAL A 92 -3.24 -12.37 -3.53
CA VAL A 92 -4.33 -12.67 -4.47
C VAL A 92 -3.79 -13.41 -5.69
N VAL A 93 -4.14 -14.70 -5.83
CA VAL A 93 -3.94 -15.47 -7.07
C VAL A 93 -5.16 -15.24 -7.96
N GLY A 94 -5.11 -14.17 -8.75
CA GLY A 94 -6.21 -13.76 -9.62
C GLY A 94 -6.23 -12.25 -9.84
N ASN A 95 -7.41 -11.72 -10.15
CA ASN A 95 -7.60 -10.28 -10.39
C ASN A 95 -8.19 -9.61 -9.15
N ALA A 96 -7.69 -8.41 -8.83
CA ALA A 96 -8.35 -7.48 -7.92
C ALA A 96 -9.05 -6.37 -8.73
N ARG A 97 -10.31 -6.08 -8.41
CA ARG A 97 -11.05 -4.92 -8.95
C ARG A 97 -11.34 -3.96 -7.80
N ILE A 98 -10.88 -2.72 -7.93
CA ILE A 98 -11.09 -1.65 -6.96
C ILE A 98 -11.78 -0.49 -7.69
N GLU A 99 -12.97 -0.10 -7.23
CA GLU A 99 -13.72 1.04 -7.80
C GLU A 99 -13.41 2.37 -7.08
N GLY A 100 -12.71 2.29 -5.94
CA GLY A 100 -12.23 3.44 -5.17
C GLY A 100 -10.73 3.69 -5.31
N ASN A 101 -10.19 4.49 -4.39
CA ASN A 101 -8.76 4.78 -4.32
C ASN A 101 -8.00 3.67 -3.58
N ILE A 102 -6.73 3.48 -3.96
CA ILE A 102 -5.76 2.67 -3.20
C ILE A 102 -4.83 3.64 -2.46
N TYR A 103 -4.79 3.53 -1.13
CA TYR A 103 -3.88 4.31 -0.28
C TYR A 103 -2.70 3.43 0.14
N TYR A 104 -1.48 3.93 0.02
CA TYR A 104 -0.25 3.27 0.46
C TYR A 104 0.55 4.21 1.38
N GLY A 105 1.26 3.63 2.35
CA GLY A 105 2.01 4.37 3.36
C GLY A 105 1.25 4.60 4.67
N PRO A 106 1.96 5.00 5.74
CA PRO A 106 1.35 5.19 7.05
C PRO A 106 0.45 6.44 7.08
N THR A 107 -0.56 6.43 7.94
CA THR A 107 -1.32 7.62 8.28
C THR A 107 -0.58 8.43 9.36
N GLY A 108 -0.26 9.70 9.09
CA GLY A 108 0.40 10.62 10.04
C GLY A 108 1.82 11.05 9.65
N SER A 109 2.51 11.81 10.52
CA SER A 109 3.83 12.42 10.26
C SER A 109 5.04 11.47 10.37
N GLY A 110 4.80 10.15 10.41
CA GLY A 110 5.85 9.13 10.50
C GLY A 110 6.38 8.77 9.12
N THR A 111 7.22 9.66 8.56
CA THR A 111 8.02 9.51 7.33
C THR A 111 7.44 8.55 6.29
N THR A 112 6.41 9.06 5.63
CA THR A 112 5.94 8.64 4.31
C THR A 112 7.09 8.67 3.32
N TYR A 113 7.20 7.66 2.46
CA TYR A 113 8.03 7.73 1.26
C TYR A 113 7.85 9.10 0.60
N THR A 114 8.90 9.91 0.59
CA THR A 114 8.86 11.25 0.01
C THR A 114 8.75 11.09 -1.49
N LYS A 115 7.67 11.61 -2.08
CA LYS A 115 7.56 11.73 -3.54
C LYS A 115 8.86 12.37 -4.06
N PRO A 116 9.46 11.85 -5.15
CA PRO A 116 10.53 12.59 -5.82
C PRO A 116 9.93 13.93 -6.24
N ASP A 117 10.32 14.99 -5.54
CA ASP A 117 10.17 16.40 -5.90
C ASP A 117 11.55 17.08 -5.79
N PHE A 118 12.56 16.30 -5.38
CA PHE A 118 13.92 16.76 -5.15
C PHE A 118 14.67 17.02 -6.46
N VAL A 119 14.20 16.50 -7.60
CA VAL A 119 14.89 16.68 -8.90
C VAL A 119 14.82 18.12 -9.41
N PHE A 120 13.90 18.94 -8.88
CA PHE A 120 13.80 20.37 -9.20
C PHE A 120 14.62 21.26 -8.27
N THR A 121 15.33 20.67 -7.30
CA THR A 121 16.15 21.46 -6.37
C THR A 121 17.44 21.95 -7.06
N PRO A 122 17.96 23.14 -6.70
CA PRO A 122 19.21 23.67 -7.26
C PRO A 122 20.41 22.72 -7.09
N ASP A 123 20.37 21.87 -6.06
CA ASP A 123 21.43 20.93 -5.70
C ASP A 123 21.28 19.56 -6.37
N TYR A 124 20.32 19.38 -7.29
CA TYR A 124 20.19 18.16 -8.08
C TYR A 124 21.31 18.05 -9.12
N GLY A 125 22.53 17.74 -8.64
CA GLY A 125 23.76 17.66 -9.43
C GLY A 125 23.86 16.46 -10.38
N SER A 126 22.77 15.70 -10.55
CA SER A 126 22.74 14.43 -11.31
C SER A 126 21.74 14.46 -12.47
N ALA A 127 21.37 15.65 -12.97
CA ALA A 127 20.54 15.74 -14.17
C ALA A 127 21.32 15.22 -15.40
N PHE A 128 21.03 13.99 -15.81
CA PHE A 128 21.59 13.43 -17.04
C PHE A 128 21.05 14.19 -18.24
N ASN A 129 21.93 14.63 -19.12
CA ASN A 129 21.51 15.10 -20.44
C ASN A 129 21.17 13.90 -21.36
N PRO A 130 20.44 14.11 -22.46
CA PRO A 130 20.00 13.00 -23.33
C PRO A 130 21.14 12.12 -23.88
N LEU A 131 22.33 12.67 -24.09
CA LEU A 131 23.49 11.89 -24.59
C LEU A 131 24.07 10.99 -23.50
N GLN A 132 24.10 11.44 -22.25
CA GLN A 132 24.53 10.61 -21.12
C GLN A 132 23.52 9.49 -20.85
N ILE A 133 22.22 9.74 -21.06
CA ILE A 133 21.19 8.70 -20.96
C ILE A 133 21.36 7.64 -22.04
N ASP A 134 21.63 8.05 -23.29
CA ASP A 134 21.92 7.13 -24.38
C ASP A 134 23.14 6.24 -24.07
N GLN A 135 24.22 6.81 -23.54
CA GLN A 135 25.38 6.05 -23.08
C GLN A 135 25.01 5.06 -21.96
N PHE A 136 24.29 5.52 -20.94
CA PHE A 136 23.85 4.67 -19.85
C PHE A 136 22.99 3.49 -20.34
N ILE A 137 22.04 3.74 -21.23
CA ILE A 137 21.17 2.70 -21.79
C ILE A 137 22.00 1.69 -22.60
N LYS A 138 22.98 2.14 -23.40
CA LYS A 138 23.86 1.25 -24.17
C LYS A 138 24.69 0.33 -23.26
N GLU A 139 25.12 0.83 -22.11
CA GLU A 139 25.93 0.06 -21.16
C GLU A 139 25.09 -0.85 -20.26
N ASN A 140 23.92 -0.39 -19.81
CA ASN A 140 23.16 -1.04 -18.73
C ASN A 140 21.87 -1.72 -19.20
N GLY A 141 21.30 -1.28 -20.33
CA GLY A 141 20.07 -1.84 -20.92
C GLY A 141 18.77 -1.38 -20.26
N HIS A 142 18.81 -0.35 -19.40
CA HIS A 142 17.65 0.26 -18.76
C HIS A 142 17.88 1.76 -18.50
N LEU A 143 16.85 2.47 -18.03
CA LEU A 143 16.97 3.88 -17.64
C LEU A 143 17.72 4.03 -16.31
N PRO A 144 18.45 5.14 -16.10
CA PRO A 144 19.20 5.39 -14.87
C PRO A 144 18.37 5.31 -13.58
N TRP A 145 17.09 5.69 -13.66
CA TRP A 145 16.18 5.81 -12.52
C TRP A 145 15.22 4.62 -12.37
N MET A 146 15.36 3.59 -13.20
CA MET A 146 14.51 2.40 -13.17
C MET A 146 15.32 1.21 -12.65
N THR A 147 14.74 0.46 -11.73
CA THR A 147 15.31 -0.82 -11.30
C THR A 147 15.37 -1.78 -12.49
N LYS A 148 16.52 -2.43 -12.67
CA LYS A 148 16.71 -3.41 -13.74
C LYS A 148 15.87 -4.64 -13.48
N ALA A 149 15.25 -5.19 -14.52
CA ALA A 149 14.41 -6.38 -14.40
C ALA A 149 15.12 -7.61 -13.80
N SER A 150 16.44 -7.75 -13.98
CA SER A 150 17.23 -8.83 -13.37
C SER A 150 17.41 -8.69 -11.86
N ASP A 151 17.18 -7.50 -11.34
CA ASP A 151 17.43 -7.16 -9.93
C ASP A 151 16.14 -7.25 -9.11
N GLU A 152 15.02 -7.59 -9.75
CA GLU A 152 13.76 -7.93 -9.12
C GLU A 152 13.85 -9.32 -8.48
N LYS A 153 13.71 -9.39 -7.15
CA LYS A 153 13.90 -10.65 -6.41
C LYS A 153 12.62 -11.32 -5.94
N ASP A 154 11.53 -10.58 -5.80
CA ASP A 154 10.29 -11.07 -5.17
C ASP A 154 9.03 -10.59 -5.93
N GLY A 155 9.11 -10.61 -7.27
CA GLY A 155 8.13 -9.95 -8.13
C GLY A 155 8.35 -8.44 -8.19
N VAL A 156 7.42 -7.73 -8.83
CA VAL A 156 7.53 -6.28 -9.07
C VAL A 156 6.84 -5.51 -7.94
N ASN A 157 7.60 -4.71 -7.20
CA ASN A 157 7.04 -3.83 -6.19
C ASN A 157 6.40 -2.60 -6.84
N LEU A 158 5.06 -2.56 -6.89
CA LEU A 158 4.31 -1.48 -7.54
C LEU A 158 4.56 -0.12 -6.88
N THR A 159 4.72 -0.06 -5.55
CA THR A 159 5.02 1.18 -4.82
C THR A 159 6.35 1.76 -5.31
N ARG A 160 7.42 0.94 -5.34
CA ARG A 160 8.73 1.35 -5.88
C ARG A 160 8.61 1.77 -7.35
N MET A 161 7.97 0.96 -8.19
CA MET A 161 7.81 1.24 -9.62
C MET A 161 7.07 2.56 -9.88
N GLN A 162 6.05 2.89 -9.09
CA GLN A 162 5.35 4.18 -9.19
C GLN A 162 6.30 5.35 -8.89
N PHE A 163 7.17 5.23 -7.90
CA PHE A 163 8.15 6.28 -7.58
C PHE A 163 9.21 6.44 -8.66
N GLU A 164 9.81 5.35 -9.13
CA GLU A 164 10.78 5.35 -10.23
C GLU A 164 10.19 5.95 -11.51
N THR A 165 8.90 5.67 -11.76
CA THR A 165 8.16 6.26 -12.89
C THR A 165 8.01 7.78 -12.73
N VAL A 166 7.64 8.26 -11.54
CA VAL A 166 7.55 9.71 -11.28
C VAL A 166 8.91 10.38 -11.42
N GLU A 167 9.97 9.81 -10.86
CA GLU A 167 11.33 10.33 -11.01
C GLU A 167 11.77 10.39 -12.48
N THR A 168 11.45 9.36 -13.25
CA THR A 168 11.72 9.33 -14.69
C THR A 168 10.97 10.44 -15.44
N VAL A 169 9.69 10.65 -15.11
CA VAL A 169 8.87 11.72 -15.74
C VAL A 169 9.42 13.10 -15.39
N GLU A 170 9.84 13.33 -14.15
CA GLU A 170 10.38 14.62 -13.75
C GLU A 170 11.75 14.91 -14.37
N ASN A 171 12.62 13.90 -14.48
CA ASN A 171 13.89 14.02 -15.21
C ASN A 171 13.68 14.26 -16.72
N LEU A 172 12.68 13.63 -17.33
CA LEU A 172 12.30 13.90 -18.71
C LEU A 172 11.83 15.35 -18.89
N GLN A 173 11.03 15.87 -17.95
CA GLN A 173 10.57 17.25 -17.97
C GLN A 173 11.74 18.25 -17.90
N LEU A 174 12.77 17.97 -17.08
CA LEU A 174 13.98 18.80 -17.03
C LEU A 174 14.71 18.84 -18.38
N GLN A 175 14.86 17.69 -19.04
CA GLN A 175 15.50 17.61 -20.35
C GLN A 175 14.70 18.35 -21.43
N ILE A 176 13.37 18.24 -21.42
CA ILE A 176 12.49 18.97 -22.35
C ILE A 176 12.65 20.48 -22.16
N ILE A 177 12.66 20.96 -20.91
CA ILE A 177 12.86 22.39 -20.61
C ILE A 177 14.24 22.84 -21.10
N GLN A 178 15.29 22.04 -20.89
CA GLN A 178 16.64 22.34 -21.36
C GLN A 178 16.71 22.41 -22.89
N GLN A 179 16.11 21.45 -23.59
CA GLN A 179 16.05 21.43 -25.05
C GLN A 179 15.24 22.61 -25.59
N GLN A 180 14.13 22.99 -24.95
CA GLN A 180 13.34 24.14 -25.35
C GLN A 180 14.12 25.46 -25.21
N LYS A 181 14.88 25.63 -24.12
CA LYS A 181 15.78 26.78 -23.94
C LYS A 181 16.83 26.85 -25.06
N GLU A 182 17.39 25.70 -25.44
CA GLU A 182 18.37 25.62 -26.51
C GLU A 182 17.76 25.95 -27.88
N ILE A 183 16.55 25.48 -28.17
CA ILE A 183 15.82 25.83 -29.41
C ILE A 183 15.59 27.34 -29.51
N GLU A 184 15.16 27.99 -28.44
CA GLU A 184 14.93 29.44 -28.44
C GLU A 184 16.24 30.24 -28.57
N ARG A 185 17.34 29.73 -28.00
CA ARG A 185 18.68 30.30 -28.22
C ARG A 185 19.10 30.19 -29.69
N LEU A 186 18.99 29.01 -30.28
CA LEU A 186 19.35 28.76 -31.68
C LEU A 186 18.49 29.58 -32.66
N LYS A 187 17.18 29.73 -32.41
CA LYS A 187 16.31 30.61 -33.19
C LYS A 187 16.76 32.08 -33.12
N SER A 188 17.08 32.55 -31.91
CA SER A 188 17.53 33.93 -31.70
C SER A 188 18.85 34.21 -32.43
N GLU A 189 19.80 33.28 -32.36
CA GLU A 189 21.07 33.35 -33.10
C GLU A 189 20.85 33.34 -34.62
N LEU A 190 19.94 32.50 -35.10
CA LEU A 190 19.58 32.44 -36.52
C LEU A 190 19.01 33.77 -37.03
N GLU A 191 18.09 34.40 -36.28
CA GLU A 191 17.53 35.70 -36.66
C GLU A 191 18.57 36.83 -36.60
N ALA A 192 19.49 36.81 -35.64
CA ALA A 192 20.61 37.75 -35.60
C ALA A 192 21.52 37.61 -36.84
N ILE A 193 21.88 36.38 -37.21
CA ILE A 193 22.69 36.10 -38.41
C ILE A 193 21.97 36.55 -39.69
N LYS A 194 20.67 36.26 -39.84
CA LYS A 194 19.87 36.70 -40.99
C LYS A 194 19.85 38.23 -41.12
N THR A 195 19.76 38.94 -40.01
CA THR A 195 19.77 40.41 -39.99
C THR A 195 21.11 40.96 -40.46
N LEU A 196 22.23 40.38 -40.01
CA LEU A 196 23.58 40.75 -40.46
C LEU A 196 23.80 40.50 -41.95
N LEU A 197 23.22 39.43 -42.51
CA LEU A 197 23.32 39.10 -43.93
C LEU A 197 22.49 40.01 -44.83
N LYS A 198 21.35 40.53 -44.37
CA LYS A 198 20.51 41.48 -45.13
C LYS A 198 21.08 42.90 -45.17
N GLY A 199 21.96 43.25 -44.24
CA GLY A 199 22.62 44.56 -44.15
C GLY A 199 23.90 44.70 -44.97
N LYS A 200 24.31 43.66 -45.70
CA LYS A 200 25.45 43.65 -46.63
C LYS A 200 24.94 43.60 -48.07
#